data_AF-A0A2V4VY06-F1
#
_entry.id   AF-A0A2V4VY06-F1
#
_cell.length_a   1.000
_cell.length_b   1.000
_cell.length_c   1.000
_cell.angle_alpha   90.00
_cell.angle_beta   90.00
_cell.angle_gamma   90.00
#
_symmetry.space_group_name_H-M   'P 1'
#
loop_
_entity.id
_entity.type
_entity.pdbx_description
1 polymer ?
#
loop_
_entity_poly.entity_id
_entity_poly.type
_entity_poly.pdbx_seq_one_letter_code
_entity_poly.pdbx_strand_id
1 'polypeptide(L)'
;MPKQILSVLVCFSFIFLTVACQAKHSELPDKPLEIALNMTAQELYDANPEYKVFQEADAQPMSVTFQGYDFPRYKEPTVIIKYPNGELSIDGVMSILAYDDNKKANYKLSKINLGFLFNQKVSGISDEDAYQKIMSFFKELQDKGWTYAKSLSEPRLSPKDSFTFATKEGGSDFNLDYTYPLNFEQWMQLSDLQVWQLRHGKDVFMNIRINRQSDPETGSRHYLISLDVFDESELIKQIIPNNYDESLTKEYSKLYGGLPEARLFFETKAIKMGLKIQQDQPDYTLPLVLKETGIDTRKFVSIDPYKIAYEEFIKRQEAGEDMTPYYENQPETKPEMSSQARGRCLADQPHSA
;
A
#
# COMPACT_ATOMS: atom_id res chain seq x y z
N MET A 1 -74.59 16.08 -6.32
CA MET A 1 -75.46 14.87 -6.21
C MET A 1 -75.70 14.37 -7.62
N PRO A 2 -75.75 13.05 -7.93
CA PRO A 2 -75.68 11.82 -7.11
C PRO A 2 -74.25 11.20 -7.16
N LYS A 3 -73.73 10.34 -6.27
CA LYS A 3 -74.16 9.10 -5.56
C LYS A 3 -74.33 7.85 -6.45
N GLN A 4 -73.29 7.00 -6.35
CA GLN A 4 -73.34 5.56 -6.02
C GLN A 4 -73.37 4.47 -7.13
N ILE A 5 -72.45 3.51 -6.91
CA ILE A 5 -72.45 2.06 -7.23
C ILE A 5 -71.85 1.65 -8.59
N LEU A 6 -70.66 1.04 -8.54
CA LEU A 6 -70.53 -0.40 -8.82
C LEU A 6 -69.22 -0.96 -8.26
N SER A 7 -69.36 -1.90 -7.33
CA SER A 7 -68.29 -2.75 -6.80
C SER A 7 -67.80 -3.72 -7.87
N VAL A 8 -66.51 -3.73 -8.18
CA VAL A 8 -65.81 -4.95 -8.61
C VAL A 8 -64.50 -5.03 -7.84
N LEU A 9 -64.52 -5.92 -6.86
CA LEU A 9 -63.39 -6.39 -6.10
C LEU A 9 -62.51 -7.22 -7.05
N VAL A 10 -61.36 -6.71 -7.47
CA VAL A 10 -60.31 -7.54 -8.06
C VAL A 10 -59.14 -7.53 -7.09
N CYS A 11 -59.07 -8.57 -6.28
CA CYS A 11 -57.86 -8.95 -5.55
C CYS A 11 -56.76 -9.25 -6.57
N PHE A 12 -55.94 -8.26 -6.91
CA PHE A 12 -54.59 -8.53 -7.39
C PHE A 12 -53.69 -8.70 -6.18
N SER A 13 -53.71 -9.92 -5.64
CA SER A 13 -52.65 -10.42 -4.80
C SER A 13 -51.37 -10.37 -5.64
N PHE A 14 -50.58 -9.32 -5.48
CA PHE A 14 -49.16 -9.35 -5.85
C PHE A 14 -48.53 -10.39 -4.92
N ILE A 15 -48.53 -11.65 -5.37
CA ILE A 15 -47.55 -12.63 -4.94
C ILE A 15 -46.23 -12.07 -5.45
N PHE A 16 -45.60 -11.22 -4.63
CA PHE A 16 -44.16 -11.09 -4.66
C PHE A 16 -43.65 -12.49 -4.36
N LEU A 17 -43.35 -13.25 -5.43
CA LEU A 17 -42.40 -14.34 -5.36
C LEU A 17 -41.11 -13.71 -4.86
N THR A 18 -40.96 -13.71 -3.54
CA THR A 18 -39.67 -13.64 -2.88
C THR A 18 -38.91 -14.87 -3.37
N VAL A 19 -38.23 -14.72 -4.51
CA VAL A 19 -37.04 -15.51 -4.75
C VAL A 19 -36.04 -15.00 -3.73
N ALA A 20 -36.20 -15.45 -2.49
CA ALA A 20 -35.06 -15.57 -1.61
C ALA A 20 -34.08 -16.40 -2.41
N CYS A 21 -33.01 -15.77 -2.91
CA CYS A 21 -31.80 -16.49 -3.27
C CYS A 21 -31.49 -17.32 -2.02
N GLN A 22 -31.83 -18.61 -2.08
CA GLN A 22 -31.23 -19.58 -1.19
C GLN A 22 -29.74 -19.48 -1.51
N ALA A 23 -29.02 -18.74 -0.67
CA ALA A 23 -27.56 -18.77 -0.66
C ALA A 23 -27.22 -20.25 -0.55
N LYS A 24 -26.76 -20.83 -1.67
CA LYS A 24 -26.34 -22.22 -1.73
C LYS A 24 -25.42 -22.39 -0.53
N HIS A 25 -25.73 -23.33 0.36
CA HIS A 25 -24.85 -23.67 1.46
C HIS A 25 -23.59 -24.30 0.85
N SER A 26 -22.67 -23.45 0.39
CA SER A 26 -21.36 -23.84 -0.06
C SER A 26 -20.53 -24.10 1.20
N GLU A 27 -20.16 -25.35 1.42
CA GLU A 27 -19.18 -25.71 2.45
C GLU A 27 -17.80 -25.21 2.03
N LEU A 28 -16.99 -24.83 3.01
CA LEU A 28 -15.61 -24.47 2.76
C LEU A 28 -14.82 -25.73 2.39
N PRO A 29 -13.97 -25.70 1.36
CA PRO A 29 -13.00 -26.76 1.13
C PRO A 29 -12.03 -26.92 2.31
N ASP A 30 -11.62 -28.16 2.58
CA ASP A 30 -10.66 -28.48 3.66
C ASP A 30 -9.22 -28.06 3.34
N LYS A 31 -8.89 -27.92 2.05
CA LYS A 31 -7.56 -27.53 1.59
C LYS A 31 -7.44 -26.01 1.57
N PRO A 32 -6.32 -25.40 2.03
CA PRO A 32 -6.08 -23.97 1.89
C PRO A 32 -6.14 -23.50 0.42
N LEU A 33 -6.60 -22.27 0.21
CA LEU A 33 -6.52 -21.61 -1.09
C LEU A 33 -5.10 -21.14 -1.35
N GLU A 34 -4.53 -21.51 -2.50
CA GLU A 34 -3.16 -21.15 -2.88
C GLU A 34 -3.16 -20.03 -3.92
N ILE A 35 -2.43 -18.95 -3.65
CA ILE A 35 -2.23 -17.85 -4.60
C ILE A 35 -0.75 -17.53 -4.71
N ALA A 36 -0.26 -17.18 -5.90
CA ALA A 36 1.12 -16.82 -6.13
C ALA A 36 1.24 -15.45 -6.79
N LEU A 37 2.15 -14.61 -6.29
CA LEU A 37 2.51 -13.37 -6.95
C LEU A 37 3.06 -13.68 -8.35
N ASN A 38 2.66 -12.89 -9.36
CA ASN A 38 3.03 -13.09 -10.77
C ASN A 38 2.48 -14.37 -11.43
N MET A 39 1.38 -14.94 -10.92
CA MET A 39 0.55 -15.88 -11.68
C MET A 39 -0.45 -15.12 -12.58
N THR A 40 -1.12 -15.78 -13.53
CA THR A 40 -2.27 -15.21 -14.27
C THR A 40 -3.58 -15.45 -13.52
N ALA A 41 -4.64 -14.72 -13.87
CA ALA A 41 -5.98 -14.99 -13.33
C ALA A 41 -6.47 -16.42 -13.64
N GLN A 42 -6.13 -16.92 -14.83
CA GLN A 42 -6.45 -18.30 -15.21
C GLN A 42 -5.71 -19.31 -14.33
N GLU A 43 -4.41 -19.11 -14.11
CA GLU A 43 -3.60 -19.94 -13.20
C GLU A 43 -4.17 -19.92 -11.77
N LEU A 44 -4.69 -18.76 -11.30
CA LEU A 44 -5.31 -18.62 -9.98
C LEU A 44 -6.54 -19.53 -9.83
N TYR A 45 -7.44 -19.50 -10.80
CA TYR A 45 -8.65 -20.31 -10.76
C TYR A 45 -8.39 -21.79 -11.02
N ASP A 46 -7.46 -22.13 -11.91
CA ASP A 46 -7.08 -23.51 -12.21
C ASP A 46 -6.37 -24.20 -11.03
N ALA A 47 -5.64 -23.44 -10.20
CA ALA A 47 -4.99 -23.95 -9.00
C ALA A 47 -5.97 -24.21 -7.84
N ASN A 48 -7.18 -23.63 -7.88
CA ASN A 48 -8.17 -23.67 -6.80
C ASN A 48 -9.60 -23.99 -7.29
N PRO A 49 -9.80 -25.09 -8.05
CA PRO A 49 -11.10 -25.43 -8.62
C PRO A 49 -12.19 -25.70 -7.57
N GLU A 50 -11.82 -26.12 -6.37
CA GLU A 50 -12.70 -26.37 -5.23
C GLU A 50 -13.35 -25.08 -4.70
N TYR A 51 -12.71 -23.93 -4.92
CA TYR A 51 -13.20 -22.61 -4.50
C TYR A 51 -14.07 -21.91 -5.55
N LYS A 52 -14.43 -22.60 -6.65
CA LYS A 52 -15.18 -22.01 -7.78
C LYS A 52 -16.46 -21.27 -7.40
N VAL A 53 -17.15 -21.72 -6.35
CA VAL A 53 -18.40 -21.10 -5.88
C VAL A 53 -18.20 -19.76 -5.18
N PHE A 54 -16.96 -19.39 -4.85
CA PHE A 54 -16.58 -18.14 -4.21
C PHE A 54 -15.80 -17.21 -5.16
N GLN A 55 -15.59 -17.62 -6.42
CA GLN A 55 -14.87 -16.80 -7.40
C GLN A 55 -15.71 -15.58 -7.77
N GLU A 56 -15.07 -14.42 -7.73
CA GLU A 56 -15.65 -13.14 -8.14
C GLU A 56 -14.83 -12.56 -9.29
N ALA A 57 -15.53 -12.09 -10.31
CA ALA A 57 -14.93 -11.42 -11.46
C ALA A 57 -15.77 -10.18 -11.80
N ASP A 58 -15.20 -9.01 -11.57
CA ASP A 58 -15.86 -7.74 -11.81
C ASP A 58 -15.18 -6.98 -12.95
N ALA A 59 -15.84 -6.95 -14.11
CA ALA A 59 -15.34 -6.29 -15.30
C ALA A 59 -15.58 -4.78 -15.20
N GLN A 60 -14.50 -4.02 -15.21
CA GLN A 60 -14.52 -2.57 -15.08
C GLN A 60 -14.41 -1.88 -16.46
N PRO A 61 -14.92 -0.63 -16.58
CA PRO A 61 -14.60 0.21 -17.72
C PRO A 61 -13.08 0.31 -17.90
N MET A 62 -12.61 0.46 -19.16
CA MET A 62 -11.18 0.47 -19.55
C MET A 62 -10.50 -0.89 -19.80
N SER A 63 -11.29 -1.96 -19.91
CA SER A 63 -10.80 -3.33 -20.19
C SER A 63 -9.95 -3.92 -19.06
N VAL A 64 -10.32 -3.60 -17.83
CA VAL A 64 -9.76 -4.17 -16.61
C VAL A 64 -10.77 -5.14 -16.03
N THR A 65 -10.31 -6.24 -15.44
CA THR A 65 -11.16 -7.06 -14.58
C THR A 65 -10.49 -7.24 -13.22
N PHE A 66 -11.27 -7.03 -12.17
CA PHE A 66 -10.89 -7.47 -10.84
C PHE A 66 -11.25 -8.94 -10.69
N GLN A 67 -10.25 -9.75 -10.35
CA GLN A 67 -10.35 -11.19 -10.20
C GLN A 67 -10.09 -11.56 -8.75
N GLY A 68 -10.75 -12.59 -8.23
CA GLY A 68 -10.46 -13.06 -6.89
C GLY A 68 -11.59 -13.85 -6.27
N TYR A 69 -11.75 -13.66 -4.96
CA TYR A 69 -12.67 -14.45 -4.16
C TYR A 69 -13.33 -13.58 -3.09
N ASP A 70 -14.63 -13.78 -2.88
CA ASP A 70 -15.37 -13.19 -1.76
C ASP A 70 -15.95 -14.31 -0.90
N PHE A 71 -15.58 -14.32 0.37
CA PHE A 71 -15.94 -15.35 1.34
C PHE A 71 -16.98 -14.79 2.31
N PRO A 72 -18.13 -15.47 2.45
CA PRO A 72 -19.13 -15.05 3.42
C PRO A 72 -18.57 -15.17 4.84
N ARG A 73 -19.03 -14.28 5.72
CA ARG A 73 -18.65 -14.27 7.13
C ARG A 73 -18.85 -15.65 7.78
N TYR A 74 -17.90 -16.06 8.63
CA TYR A 74 -17.82 -17.38 9.28
C TYR A 74 -17.51 -18.54 8.35
N LYS A 75 -17.16 -18.25 7.10
CA LYS A 75 -16.66 -19.19 6.09
C LYS A 75 -15.40 -18.61 5.44
N GLU A 76 -14.52 -18.06 6.25
CA GLU A 76 -13.23 -17.55 5.82
C GLU A 76 -12.19 -18.68 5.76
N PRO A 77 -11.56 -18.98 4.60
CA PRO A 77 -10.52 -19.99 4.50
C PRO A 77 -9.18 -19.50 5.05
N THR A 78 -8.27 -20.46 5.22
CA THR A 78 -6.83 -20.19 5.22
C THR A 78 -6.34 -20.03 3.78
N VAL A 79 -5.55 -18.98 3.54
CA VAL A 79 -4.94 -18.68 2.24
C VAL A 79 -3.43 -18.74 2.36
N ILE A 80 -2.77 -19.42 1.43
CA ILE A 80 -1.31 -19.46 1.30
C ILE A 80 -0.91 -18.55 0.14
N ILE A 81 -0.25 -17.45 0.46
CA ILE A 81 0.34 -16.53 -0.51
C ILE A 81 1.79 -16.94 -0.76
N LYS A 82 2.10 -17.34 -1.99
CA LYS A 82 3.45 -17.64 -2.46
C LYS A 82 4.05 -16.42 -3.15
N TYR A 83 5.31 -16.16 -2.86
CA TYR A 83 6.11 -15.10 -3.48
C TYR A 83 7.54 -15.60 -3.72
N PRO A 84 8.36 -14.90 -4.51
CA PRO A 84 9.75 -15.30 -4.73
C PRO A 84 10.49 -15.67 -3.43
N ASN A 85 10.89 -16.94 -3.34
CA ASN A 85 11.62 -17.54 -2.21
C ASN A 85 10.91 -17.55 -0.85
N GLY A 86 9.57 -17.50 -0.81
CA GLY A 86 8.84 -17.60 0.44
C GLY A 86 7.34 -17.80 0.28
N GLU A 87 6.69 -18.03 1.41
CA GLU A 87 5.23 -18.13 1.50
C GLU A 87 4.73 -17.64 2.87
N LEU A 88 3.48 -17.19 2.89
CA LEU A 88 2.78 -16.72 4.08
C LEU A 88 1.38 -17.32 4.12
N SER A 89 1.02 -17.91 5.27
CA SER A 89 -0.30 -18.48 5.50
C SER A 89 -1.13 -17.51 6.33
N ILE A 90 -2.28 -17.11 5.82
CA ILE A 90 -3.20 -16.18 6.49
C ILE A 90 -4.52 -16.89 6.72
N ASP A 91 -4.92 -17.01 7.98
CA ASP A 91 -6.23 -17.53 8.34
C ASP A 91 -7.29 -16.43 8.40
N GLY A 92 -8.56 -16.80 8.21
CA GLY A 92 -9.68 -15.86 8.34
C GLY A 92 -9.76 -14.83 7.21
N VAL A 93 -9.33 -15.19 6.00
CA VAL A 93 -9.42 -14.32 4.82
C VAL A 93 -10.86 -14.20 4.36
N MET A 94 -11.36 -12.97 4.29
CA MET A 94 -12.70 -12.67 3.81
C MET A 94 -12.73 -12.34 2.32
N SER A 95 -11.65 -11.76 1.79
CA SER A 95 -11.62 -11.37 0.40
C SER A 95 -10.21 -11.43 -0.16
N ILE A 96 -10.14 -11.78 -1.43
CA ILE A 96 -8.92 -11.73 -2.25
C ILE A 96 -9.27 -10.94 -3.50
N LEU A 97 -8.46 -9.95 -3.84
CA LEU A 97 -8.63 -9.12 -5.02
C LEU A 97 -7.31 -8.97 -5.76
N ALA A 98 -7.32 -9.23 -7.06
CA ALA A 98 -6.18 -9.02 -7.95
C ALA A 98 -6.64 -8.30 -9.22
N TYR A 99 -5.77 -7.43 -9.74
CA TYR A 99 -6.03 -6.67 -10.95
C TYR A 99 -5.54 -7.44 -12.18
N ASP A 100 -6.42 -7.59 -13.18
CA ASP A 100 -6.11 -8.24 -14.46
C ASP A 100 -6.34 -7.26 -15.65
N ASP A 101 -5.29 -7.06 -16.46
CA ASP A 101 -5.34 -6.24 -17.68
C ASP A 101 -5.70 -7.12 -18.88
N ASN A 102 -6.99 -7.18 -19.19
CA ASN A 102 -7.52 -8.04 -20.27
C ASN A 102 -7.01 -7.65 -21.67
N LYS A 103 -6.34 -6.50 -21.84
CA LYS A 103 -5.71 -6.14 -23.13
C LYS A 103 -4.41 -6.90 -23.36
N LYS A 104 -3.83 -7.49 -22.31
CA LYS A 104 -2.57 -8.22 -22.36
C LYS A 104 -2.82 -9.70 -22.13
N ALA A 105 -2.63 -10.50 -23.17
CA ALA A 105 -2.67 -11.95 -23.03
C ALA A 105 -1.64 -12.40 -21.98
N ASN A 106 -2.06 -13.27 -21.06
CA ASN A 106 -1.24 -13.77 -19.95
C ASN A 106 -0.68 -12.67 -19.04
N TYR A 107 -1.47 -11.62 -18.78
CA TYR A 107 -1.12 -10.62 -17.78
C TYR A 107 -0.83 -11.29 -16.43
N LYS A 108 0.30 -10.90 -15.82
CA LYS A 108 0.73 -11.44 -14.54
C LYS A 108 0.24 -10.52 -13.44
N LEU A 109 -0.41 -11.12 -12.44
CA LEU A 109 -0.94 -10.43 -11.27
C LEU A 109 0.24 -9.91 -10.42
N SER A 110 0.62 -8.66 -10.65
CA SER A 110 1.73 -7.96 -10.00
C SER A 110 1.38 -7.46 -8.60
N LYS A 111 0.10 -7.46 -8.23
CA LYS A 111 -0.43 -7.10 -6.91
C LYS A 111 -1.60 -8.02 -6.53
N ILE A 112 -1.57 -8.48 -5.28
CA ILE A 112 -2.64 -9.24 -4.64
C ILE A 112 -3.04 -8.49 -3.37
N ASN A 113 -4.33 -8.17 -3.24
CA ASN A 113 -4.92 -7.62 -2.03
C ASN A 113 -5.69 -8.72 -1.28
N LEU A 114 -5.50 -8.82 0.03
CA LEU A 114 -6.28 -9.69 0.91
C LEU A 114 -6.88 -8.87 2.03
N GLY A 115 -8.18 -9.04 2.28
CA GLY A 115 -8.86 -8.58 3.49
C GLY A 115 -9.05 -9.74 4.45
N PHE A 116 -8.74 -9.55 5.73
CA PHE A 116 -8.93 -10.59 6.75
C PHE A 116 -9.20 -10.01 8.15
N LEU A 117 -9.71 -10.89 9.02
CA LEU A 117 -9.96 -10.59 10.43
C LEU A 117 -9.29 -11.63 11.31
N PHE A 118 -8.53 -11.18 12.31
CA PHE A 118 -7.98 -12.09 13.32
C PHE A 118 -9.02 -12.78 14.19
N ASN A 119 -10.26 -12.27 14.21
CA ASN A 119 -11.35 -12.85 14.98
C ASN A 119 -12.58 -13.08 14.09
N GLN A 120 -13.06 -14.32 14.11
CA GLN A 120 -14.26 -14.78 13.44
C GLN A 120 -15.51 -14.67 14.33
N LYS A 121 -15.47 -13.98 15.47
CA LYS A 121 -16.66 -13.77 16.32
C LYS A 121 -17.38 -12.46 15.97
N VAL A 122 -18.71 -12.48 16.05
CA VAL A 122 -19.56 -11.28 15.91
C VAL A 122 -19.20 -10.24 16.97
N SER A 123 -18.89 -10.69 18.19
CA SER A 123 -18.68 -9.86 19.38
C SER A 123 -17.37 -9.05 19.38
N GLY A 124 -16.62 -9.03 18.28
CA GLY A 124 -15.31 -8.40 18.23
C GLY A 124 -14.26 -9.10 19.11
N ILE A 125 -13.09 -8.48 19.22
CA ILE A 125 -11.91 -8.94 19.98
C ILE A 125 -11.51 -7.87 21.01
N SER A 126 -10.88 -8.27 22.12
CA SER A 126 -10.30 -7.31 23.06
C SER A 126 -9.06 -6.62 22.46
N ASP A 127 -8.75 -5.40 22.92
CA ASP A 127 -7.54 -4.68 22.47
C ASP A 127 -6.27 -5.48 22.79
N GLU A 128 -6.19 -6.10 23.99
CA GLU A 128 -5.05 -6.95 24.38
C GLU A 128 -4.88 -8.16 23.46
N ASP A 129 -5.95 -8.90 23.19
CA ASP A 129 -5.87 -10.10 22.33
C ASP A 129 -5.50 -9.70 20.89
N ALA A 130 -6.05 -8.59 20.38
CA ALA A 130 -5.70 -8.06 19.07
C ALA A 130 -4.22 -7.67 19.00
N TYR A 131 -3.72 -6.97 20.01
CA TYR A 131 -2.31 -6.63 20.14
C TYR A 131 -1.42 -7.88 20.11
N GLN A 132 -1.73 -8.92 20.90
CA GLN A 132 -0.95 -10.16 20.92
C GLN A 132 -0.91 -10.83 19.54
N LYS A 133 -2.04 -10.86 18.83
CA LYS A 133 -2.13 -11.43 17.49
C LYS A 133 -1.32 -10.62 16.46
N ILE A 134 -1.41 -9.29 16.49
CA ILE A 134 -0.67 -8.41 15.58
C ILE A 134 0.83 -8.51 15.83
N MET A 135 1.28 -8.49 17.09
CA MET A 135 2.70 -8.65 17.43
C MET A 135 3.22 -10.04 17.04
N SER A 136 2.42 -11.10 17.21
CA SER A 136 2.77 -12.44 16.75
C SER A 136 2.90 -12.50 15.23
N PHE A 137 2.00 -11.84 14.50
CA PHE A 137 2.05 -11.74 13.04
C PHE A 137 3.29 -10.96 12.56
N PHE A 138 3.62 -9.83 13.17
CA PHE A 138 4.85 -9.09 12.85
C PHE A 138 6.11 -9.90 13.15
N LYS A 139 6.11 -10.66 14.24
CA LYS A 139 7.20 -11.58 14.55
C LYS A 139 7.34 -12.68 13.49
N GLU A 140 6.24 -13.28 13.04
CA GLU A 140 6.25 -14.28 11.97
C GLU A 140 6.84 -13.70 10.68
N LEU A 141 6.47 -12.47 10.31
CA LEU A 141 7.02 -11.78 9.14
C LEU A 141 8.54 -11.57 9.28
N GLN A 142 9.01 -11.11 10.44
CA GLN A 142 10.44 -10.96 10.70
C GLN A 142 11.19 -12.30 10.61
N ASP A 143 10.64 -13.35 11.24
CA ASP A 143 11.23 -14.70 11.23
C ASP A 143 11.26 -15.28 9.80
N LYS A 144 10.34 -14.85 8.92
CA LYS A 144 10.32 -15.15 7.47
C LYS A 144 11.18 -14.21 6.63
N GLY A 145 11.97 -13.32 7.23
CA GLY A 145 12.92 -12.47 6.52
C GLY A 145 12.33 -11.20 5.90
N TRP A 146 11.11 -10.80 6.28
CA TRP A 146 10.59 -9.49 5.92
C TRP A 146 11.36 -8.40 6.67
N THR A 147 11.53 -7.25 6.04
CA THR A 147 12.27 -6.10 6.56
C THR A 147 11.49 -4.82 6.33
N TYR A 148 11.78 -3.76 7.08
CA TYR A 148 11.12 -2.49 6.90
C TYR A 148 11.51 -1.90 5.55
N ALA A 149 10.50 -1.57 4.72
CA ALA A 149 10.71 -1.04 3.38
C ALA A 149 10.60 0.48 3.41
N LYS A 150 11.63 1.07 3.98
CA LYS A 150 11.75 2.51 4.08
C LYS A 150 11.82 3.16 2.69
N SER A 151 10.95 4.14 2.42
CA SER A 151 11.03 4.94 1.20
C SER A 151 12.17 5.96 1.23
N LEU A 152 12.65 6.34 0.04
CA LEU A 152 13.66 7.38 -0.17
C LEU A 152 13.25 8.76 0.38
N SER A 153 11.95 9.00 0.58
CA SER A 153 11.44 10.24 1.18
C SER A 153 11.32 10.18 2.70
N GLU A 154 11.47 9.02 3.34
CA GLU A 154 11.25 8.87 4.78
C GLU A 154 12.46 9.31 5.61
N PRO A 155 12.25 9.88 6.82
CA PRO A 155 13.35 10.34 7.65
C PRO A 155 14.22 9.17 8.15
N ARG A 156 15.53 9.37 8.25
CA ARG A 156 16.49 8.37 8.80
C ARG A 156 16.42 8.27 10.31
N LEU A 157 15.40 7.56 10.80
CA LEU A 157 15.14 7.33 12.22
C LEU A 157 15.48 5.90 12.64
N SER A 158 15.87 5.74 13.91
CA SER A 158 15.92 4.43 14.54
C SER A 158 14.50 3.86 14.72
N PRO A 159 14.32 2.54 14.91
CA PRO A 159 12.99 1.98 15.19
C PRO A 159 12.31 2.66 16.39
N LYS A 160 13.06 2.97 17.46
CA LYS A 160 12.53 3.68 18.63
C LYS A 160 12.11 5.12 18.32
N ASP A 161 12.91 5.84 17.54
CA ASP A 161 12.61 7.22 17.17
C ASP A 161 11.43 7.29 16.19
N SER A 162 11.27 6.28 15.33
CA SER A 162 10.10 6.17 14.44
C SER A 162 8.78 6.11 15.20
N PHE A 163 8.72 5.41 16.34
CA PHE A 163 7.54 5.43 17.21
C PHE A 163 7.25 6.83 17.77
N THR A 164 8.28 7.52 18.23
CA THR A 164 8.13 8.89 18.73
C THR A 164 7.66 9.82 17.61
N PHE A 165 8.18 9.66 16.40
CA PHE A 165 7.78 10.42 15.23
C PHE A 165 6.38 10.08 14.73
N ALA A 166 5.92 8.83 14.87
CA ALA A 166 4.60 8.40 14.46
C ALA A 166 3.48 8.88 15.40
N THR A 167 3.80 9.11 16.69
CA THR A 167 2.79 9.38 17.74
C THR A 167 2.76 10.83 18.22
N LYS A 168 3.81 11.63 17.98
CA LYS A 168 3.83 13.03 18.41
C LYS A 168 3.22 13.99 17.37
N GLU A 169 2.66 15.09 17.88
CA GLU A 169 2.16 16.18 17.05
C GLU A 169 3.24 16.70 16.09
N GLY A 170 2.85 16.90 14.82
CA GLY A 170 3.76 17.35 13.75
C GLY A 170 4.51 16.21 13.06
N GLY A 171 4.38 14.98 13.55
CA GLY A 171 5.01 13.77 13.03
C GLY A 171 4.25 13.13 11.87
N SER A 172 4.47 11.85 11.64
CA SER A 172 3.76 11.08 10.61
C SER A 172 3.66 9.60 10.97
N ASP A 173 2.42 9.14 11.13
CA ASP A 173 2.04 7.76 11.46
C ASP A 173 2.46 6.73 10.39
N PHE A 174 2.61 7.15 9.14
CA PHE A 174 3.11 6.32 8.04
C PHE A 174 4.59 5.90 8.16
N ASN A 175 5.35 6.47 9.08
CA ASN A 175 6.81 6.25 9.20
C ASN A 175 7.20 5.32 10.36
N LEU A 176 6.24 4.58 10.93
CA LEU A 176 6.52 3.66 12.04
C LEU A 176 7.25 2.42 11.52
N ASP A 177 8.46 2.17 12.02
CA ASP A 177 9.18 0.94 11.73
C ASP A 177 8.51 -0.24 12.46
N TYR A 178 8.00 -1.20 11.69
CA TYR A 178 7.29 -2.37 12.24
C TYR A 178 8.19 -3.29 13.08
N THR A 179 9.52 -3.12 13.01
CA THR A 179 10.49 -3.85 13.84
C THR A 179 10.60 -3.28 15.24
N TYR A 180 10.04 -2.10 15.52
CA TYR A 180 9.97 -1.57 16.87
C TYR A 180 9.03 -2.43 17.73
N PRO A 181 9.51 -3.02 18.85
CA PRO A 181 8.71 -3.91 19.68
C PRO A 181 7.77 -3.10 20.58
N LEU A 182 6.65 -2.66 20.01
CA LEU A 182 5.59 -1.96 20.74
C LEU A 182 5.15 -2.81 21.94
N ASN A 183 5.00 -2.18 23.10
CA ASN A 183 4.20 -2.76 24.17
C ASN A 183 2.72 -2.39 23.99
N PHE A 184 1.84 -2.98 24.81
CA PHE A 184 0.40 -2.73 24.72
C PHE A 184 0.02 -1.25 24.90
N GLU A 185 0.62 -0.55 25.86
CA GLU A 185 0.35 0.88 26.08
C GLU A 185 0.73 1.74 24.87
N GLN A 186 1.85 1.42 24.22
CA GLN A 186 2.32 2.10 23.01
C GLN A 186 1.44 1.76 21.79
N TRP A 187 1.00 0.52 21.69
CA TRP A 187 0.02 0.10 20.68
C TRP A 187 -1.27 0.91 20.78
N MET A 188 -1.76 1.15 22.00
CA MET A 188 -2.97 1.94 22.21
C MET A 188 -2.81 3.43 21.91
N GLN A 189 -1.59 3.94 21.79
CA GLN A 189 -1.31 5.32 21.35
C GLN A 189 -1.40 5.51 19.84
N LEU A 190 -1.38 4.42 19.06
CA LEU A 190 -1.48 4.49 17.61
C LEU A 190 -2.88 4.94 17.18
N SER A 191 -2.94 5.64 16.03
CA SER A 191 -4.20 6.03 15.42
C SER A 191 -4.98 4.79 14.96
N ASP A 192 -6.29 4.94 14.77
CA ASP A 192 -7.15 3.82 14.37
C ASP A 192 -6.80 3.26 12.98
N LEU A 193 -6.16 4.06 12.12
CA LEU A 193 -5.68 3.63 10.81
C LEU A 193 -4.16 3.62 10.80
N GLN A 194 -3.58 2.44 10.66
CA GLN A 194 -2.13 2.27 10.58
C GLN A 194 -1.73 1.63 9.26
N VAL A 195 -0.56 2.01 8.75
CA VAL A 195 0.01 1.45 7.52
C VAL A 195 1.49 1.19 7.75
N TRP A 196 1.95 0.00 7.35
CA TRP A 196 3.36 -0.37 7.31
C TRP A 196 3.73 -0.85 5.92
N GLN A 197 4.91 -0.45 5.44
CA GLN A 197 5.49 -0.98 4.20
C GLN A 197 6.69 -1.88 4.53
N LEU A 198 6.66 -3.10 4.02
CA LEU A 198 7.67 -4.13 4.24
C LEU A 198 8.23 -4.61 2.90
N ARG A 199 9.42 -5.20 2.94
CA ARG A 199 10.10 -5.82 1.79
C ARG A 199 10.67 -7.17 2.17
N HIS A 200 10.54 -8.13 1.26
CA HIS A 200 11.19 -9.43 1.33
C HIS A 200 12.12 -9.60 0.13
N GLY A 201 13.38 -9.93 0.39
CA GLY A 201 14.36 -10.08 -0.69
C GLY A 201 14.55 -8.80 -1.50
N LYS A 202 14.56 -8.92 -2.84
CA LYS A 202 14.91 -7.80 -3.73
C LYS A 202 13.72 -7.08 -4.38
N ASP A 203 12.61 -7.78 -4.54
CA ASP A 203 11.59 -7.45 -5.54
C ASP A 203 10.17 -7.66 -5.03
N VAL A 204 9.99 -8.10 -3.78
CA VAL A 204 8.68 -8.33 -3.16
C VAL A 204 8.44 -7.33 -2.04
N PHE A 205 7.28 -6.69 -2.08
CA PHE A 205 6.86 -5.67 -1.15
C PHE A 205 5.49 -6.03 -0.56
N MET A 206 5.22 -5.51 0.63
CA MET A 206 3.96 -5.69 1.32
C MET A 206 3.53 -4.38 1.99
N ASN A 207 2.30 -3.94 1.75
CA ASN A 207 1.67 -2.93 2.60
C ASN A 207 0.70 -3.64 3.54
N ILE A 208 0.86 -3.42 4.84
CA ILE A 208 -0.07 -3.88 5.87
C ILE A 208 -0.88 -2.67 6.29
N ARG A 209 -2.20 -2.73 6.15
CA ARG A 209 -3.11 -1.71 6.66
C ARG A 209 -3.98 -2.32 7.75
N ILE A 210 -4.01 -1.67 8.92
CA ILE A 210 -4.88 -2.06 10.03
C ILE A 210 -5.86 -0.91 10.28
N ASN A 211 -7.15 -1.25 10.32
CA ASN A 211 -8.22 -0.34 10.68
C ASN A 211 -8.91 -0.85 11.95
N ARG A 212 -8.68 -0.15 13.06
CA ARG A 212 -9.33 -0.38 14.36
C ARG A 212 -10.66 0.37 14.38
N GLN A 213 -11.76 -0.36 14.30
CA GLN A 213 -13.10 0.19 14.44
C GLN A 213 -13.70 -0.14 15.80
N SER A 214 -14.48 0.80 16.32
CA SER A 214 -15.29 0.62 17.53
C SER A 214 -16.74 0.46 17.14
N ASP A 215 -17.39 -0.57 17.68
CA ASP A 215 -18.84 -0.62 17.76
C ASP A 215 -19.29 0.37 18.87
N PRO A 216 -20.04 1.43 18.52
CA PRO A 216 -20.48 2.42 19.50
C PRO A 216 -21.56 1.91 20.45
N GLU A 217 -22.29 0.84 20.10
CA GLU A 217 -23.38 0.28 20.91
C GLU A 217 -22.86 -0.73 21.93
N THR A 218 -21.89 -1.56 21.53
CA THR A 218 -21.35 -2.63 22.40
C THR A 218 -20.02 -2.28 23.04
N GLY A 219 -19.31 -1.27 22.52
CA GLY A 219 -17.93 -0.95 22.90
C GLY A 219 -16.91 -1.96 22.38
N SER A 220 -17.34 -2.97 21.63
CA SER A 220 -16.47 -4.01 21.06
C SER A 220 -15.58 -3.45 19.94
N ARG A 221 -14.39 -4.04 19.77
CA ARG A 221 -13.44 -3.63 18.73
C ARG A 221 -13.37 -4.63 17.60
N HIS A 222 -13.30 -4.09 16.38
CA HIS A 222 -13.07 -4.85 15.16
C HIS A 222 -11.79 -4.36 14.49
N TYR A 223 -10.90 -5.29 14.15
CA TYR A 223 -9.63 -5.00 13.51
C TYR A 223 -9.66 -5.55 12.10
N LEU A 224 -9.99 -4.71 11.13
CA LEU A 224 -9.91 -5.08 9.71
C LEU A 224 -8.48 -4.90 9.23
N ILE A 225 -7.94 -5.96 8.65
CA ILE A 225 -6.56 -5.98 8.18
C ILE A 225 -6.56 -6.23 6.68
N SER A 226 -5.77 -5.43 5.97
CA SER A 226 -5.52 -5.58 4.55
C SER A 226 -4.03 -5.81 4.30
N LEU A 227 -3.71 -6.82 3.48
CA LEU A 227 -2.37 -7.05 2.94
C LEU A 227 -2.39 -6.79 1.46
N ASP A 228 -1.57 -5.86 1.01
CA ASP A 228 -1.20 -5.74 -0.40
C ASP A 228 0.17 -6.39 -0.57
N VAL A 229 0.26 -7.54 -1.24
CA VAL A 229 1.54 -8.15 -1.63
C VAL A 229 1.79 -7.85 -3.10
N PHE A 230 2.92 -7.24 -3.43
CA PHE A 230 3.18 -6.73 -4.78
C PHE A 230 4.65 -6.74 -5.16
N ASP A 231 4.92 -6.64 -6.47
CA ASP A 231 6.27 -6.58 -7.02
C ASP A 231 6.84 -5.14 -7.07
N GLU A 232 8.13 -5.03 -7.42
CA GLU A 232 8.81 -3.74 -7.55
C GLU A 232 8.14 -2.78 -8.57
N SER A 233 7.52 -3.31 -9.61
CA SER A 233 6.86 -2.47 -10.63
C SER A 233 5.66 -1.73 -10.05
N GLU A 234 4.92 -2.37 -9.15
CA GLU A 234 3.81 -1.76 -8.42
C GLU A 234 4.29 -0.76 -7.36
N LEU A 235 5.44 -0.99 -6.73
CA LEU A 235 6.05 0.01 -5.85
C LEU A 235 6.37 1.29 -6.64
N ILE A 236 6.98 1.15 -7.81
CA ILE A 236 7.35 2.29 -8.66
C ILE A 236 6.11 3.06 -9.11
N LYS A 237 5.01 2.38 -9.44
CA LYS A 237 3.72 3.02 -9.76
C LYS A 237 3.10 3.76 -8.57
N GLN A 238 3.36 3.33 -7.34
CA GLN A 238 2.90 4.05 -6.14
C GLN A 238 3.70 5.34 -5.90
N ILE A 239 4.97 5.37 -6.32
CA ILE A 239 5.84 6.54 -6.19
C ILE A 239 5.59 7.54 -7.33
N ILE A 240 5.30 7.04 -8.54
CA ILE A 240 5.13 7.85 -9.74
C ILE A 240 3.68 8.29 -9.93
N PRO A 241 3.40 9.60 -10.10
CA PRO A 241 2.08 10.06 -10.49
C PRO A 241 1.64 9.41 -11.80
N ASN A 242 0.40 8.87 -11.83
CA ASN A 242 -0.19 8.16 -12.97
C ASN A 242 -0.40 9.06 -14.21
N ASN A 243 0.67 9.52 -14.85
CA ASN A 243 0.60 10.12 -16.17
C ASN A 243 1.00 9.07 -17.21
N TYR A 244 0.00 8.52 -17.90
CA TYR A 244 0.10 7.29 -18.70
C TYR A 244 0.88 7.42 -20.02
N ASP A 245 1.33 8.64 -20.37
CA ASP A 245 1.92 8.92 -21.68
C ASP A 245 3.44 8.68 -21.74
N GLU A 246 4.12 8.57 -20.60
CA GLU A 246 5.56 8.29 -20.54
C GLU A 246 5.86 6.93 -19.90
N SER A 247 6.97 6.30 -20.30
CA SER A 247 7.44 5.08 -19.64
C SER A 247 7.70 5.35 -18.15
N LEU A 248 7.27 4.45 -17.26
CA LEU A 248 7.51 4.52 -15.81
C LEU A 248 8.98 4.83 -15.46
N THR A 249 9.93 4.24 -16.21
CA THR A 249 11.37 4.50 -16.07
C THR A 249 11.73 5.99 -16.19
N LYS A 250 11.17 6.68 -17.19
CA LYS A 250 11.45 8.10 -17.47
C LYS A 250 10.83 9.00 -16.41
N GLU A 251 9.63 8.65 -15.94
CA GLU A 251 8.96 9.38 -14.86
C GLU A 251 9.67 9.19 -13.51
N TYR A 252 10.18 8.00 -13.21
CA TYR A 252 10.95 7.76 -11.98
C TYR A 252 12.18 8.67 -11.88
N SER A 253 12.94 8.78 -12.97
CA SER A 253 14.13 9.63 -13.04
C SER A 253 13.82 11.11 -12.78
N LYS A 254 12.61 11.58 -13.09
CA LYS A 254 12.18 12.96 -12.78
C LYS A 254 11.93 13.15 -11.28
N LEU A 255 11.34 12.16 -10.62
CA LEU A 255 11.00 12.23 -9.20
C LEU A 255 12.22 12.09 -8.29
N TYR A 256 13.27 11.42 -8.75
CA TYR A 256 14.53 11.30 -8.01
C TYR A 256 15.09 12.66 -7.57
N GLY A 257 14.81 13.73 -8.33
CA GLY A 257 15.18 15.10 -7.94
C GLY A 257 14.33 15.72 -6.82
N GLY A 258 13.08 15.29 -6.63
CA GLY A 258 12.16 15.85 -5.62
C GLY A 258 12.11 15.07 -4.30
N LEU A 259 12.51 13.79 -4.31
CA LEU A 259 12.62 12.97 -3.10
C LEU A 259 13.55 13.56 -2.01
N PRO A 260 14.68 14.24 -2.33
CA PRO A 260 15.56 14.82 -1.31
C PRO A 260 14.85 15.92 -0.51
N GLU A 261 14.04 16.74 -1.17
CA GLU A 261 13.25 17.80 -0.53
C GLU A 261 12.19 17.21 0.39
N ALA A 262 11.50 16.15 -0.04
CA ALA A 262 10.53 15.44 0.79
C ALA A 262 11.19 14.82 2.03
N ARG A 263 12.38 14.21 1.88
CA ARG A 263 13.15 13.71 3.03
C ARG A 263 13.55 14.84 3.97
N LEU A 264 14.07 15.95 3.44
CA LEU A 264 14.44 17.12 4.24
C LEU A 264 13.27 17.65 5.07
N PHE A 265 12.06 17.68 4.49
CA PHE A 265 10.85 18.08 5.20
C PHE A 265 10.60 17.22 6.44
N PHE A 266 10.63 15.89 6.31
CA PHE A 266 10.41 14.99 7.43
C PHE A 266 11.57 14.99 8.43
N GLU A 267 12.82 15.04 7.96
CA GLU A 267 14.01 15.08 8.83
C GLU A 267 14.08 16.39 9.63
N THR A 268 13.69 17.53 9.04
CA THR A 268 13.57 18.82 9.75
C THR A 268 12.55 18.73 10.88
N LYS A 269 11.39 18.10 10.64
CA LYS A 269 10.37 17.88 11.67
C LYS A 269 10.88 16.98 12.79
N ALA A 270 11.55 15.88 12.44
CA ALA A 270 12.13 14.96 13.41
C ALA A 270 13.18 15.66 14.30
N ILE A 271 14.06 16.48 13.71
CA ILE A 271 15.04 17.27 14.48
C ILE A 271 14.35 18.27 15.42
N LYS A 272 13.29 18.96 14.98
CA LYS A 272 12.49 19.86 15.83
C LYS A 272 11.87 19.12 17.04
N MET A 273 11.62 17.82 16.92
CA MET A 273 11.17 16.95 18.02
C MET A 273 12.30 16.44 18.93
N GLY A 274 13.55 16.80 18.65
CA GLY A 274 14.74 16.32 19.37
C GLY A 274 15.20 14.92 18.94
N LEU A 275 14.74 14.42 17.79
CA LEU A 275 15.14 13.12 17.25
C LEU A 275 16.45 13.22 16.46
N LYS A 276 17.21 12.12 16.46
CA LYS A 276 18.48 12.03 15.74
C LYS A 276 18.27 11.42 14.35
N ILE A 277 18.88 12.04 13.34
CA ILE A 277 18.95 11.53 11.97
C ILE A 277 20.18 10.64 11.82
N GLN A 278 19.98 9.41 11.35
CA GLN A 278 21.02 8.42 11.08
C GLN A 278 21.54 8.62 9.65
N GLN A 279 22.37 9.63 9.41
CA GLN A 279 22.83 9.99 8.07
C GLN A 279 23.57 8.86 7.32
N ASP A 280 24.15 7.92 8.06
CA ASP A 280 24.84 6.73 7.57
C ASP A 280 23.91 5.54 7.25
N GLN A 281 22.61 5.65 7.54
CA GLN A 281 21.62 4.64 7.18
C GLN A 281 21.50 4.56 5.65
N PRO A 282 21.87 3.43 5.01
CA PRO A 282 21.80 3.30 3.56
C PRO A 282 20.35 3.15 3.10
N ASP A 283 20.05 3.74 1.95
CA ASP A 283 18.80 3.48 1.24
C ASP A 283 18.87 2.15 0.47
N TYR A 284 17.71 1.62 0.09
CA TYR A 284 17.61 0.37 -0.67
C TYR A 284 17.86 0.59 -2.16
N THR A 285 18.66 -0.28 -2.80
CA THR A 285 18.79 -0.32 -4.27
C THR A 285 17.55 -0.98 -4.87
N LEU A 286 16.76 -0.23 -5.64
CA LEU A 286 15.65 -0.73 -6.45
C LEU A 286 16.21 -1.39 -7.74
N PRO A 287 16.19 -2.73 -7.86
CA PRO A 287 16.79 -3.44 -9.00
C PRO A 287 16.25 -3.00 -10.36
N LEU A 288 14.94 -2.80 -10.50
CA LEU A 288 14.32 -2.36 -11.75
C LEU A 288 14.76 -0.94 -12.10
N VAL A 289 14.81 -0.03 -11.12
CA VAL A 289 15.32 1.34 -11.33
C VAL A 289 16.77 1.31 -11.79
N LEU A 290 17.63 0.57 -11.08
CA LEU A 290 19.04 0.44 -11.43
C LEU A 290 19.22 -0.12 -12.85
N LYS A 291 18.49 -1.17 -13.19
CA LYS A 291 18.57 -1.82 -14.50
C LYS A 291 18.12 -0.89 -15.63
N GLU A 292 17.02 -0.16 -15.43
CA GLU A 292 16.39 0.61 -16.50
C GLU A 292 16.94 2.05 -16.62
N THR A 293 17.49 2.62 -15.55
CA THR A 293 17.98 4.01 -15.51
C THR A 293 19.49 4.14 -15.27
N GLY A 294 20.14 3.09 -14.74
CA GLY A 294 21.51 3.17 -14.21
C GLY A 294 21.62 3.85 -12.84
N ILE A 295 20.52 4.36 -12.28
CA ILE A 295 20.50 5.03 -10.98
C ILE A 295 20.50 3.98 -9.88
N ASP A 296 21.58 3.97 -9.09
CA ASP A 296 21.69 3.14 -7.89
C ASP A 296 21.08 3.88 -6.69
N THR A 297 19.85 3.55 -6.32
CA THR A 297 19.11 4.30 -5.28
C THR A 297 19.71 4.19 -3.88
N ARG A 298 20.64 3.27 -3.60
CA ARG A 298 21.43 3.31 -2.35
C ARG A 298 22.44 4.47 -2.31
N LYS A 299 22.78 5.04 -3.47
CA LYS A 299 23.65 6.21 -3.63
C LYS A 299 22.82 7.49 -3.76
N PHE A 300 21.64 7.50 -3.15
CA PHE A 300 20.72 8.61 -3.18
C PHE A 300 21.38 9.90 -2.66
N VAL A 301 21.30 10.94 -3.49
CA VAL A 301 21.76 12.28 -3.11
C VAL A 301 20.68 12.88 -2.21
N SER A 302 20.99 13.06 -0.93
CA SER A 302 20.07 13.67 0.04
C SER A 302 20.47 15.11 0.34
N ILE A 303 19.67 15.83 1.14
CA ILE A 303 20.03 17.15 1.68
C ILE A 303 20.34 16.98 3.15
N ASP A 304 21.44 17.58 3.61
CA ASP A 304 21.89 17.49 5.00
C ASP A 304 20.98 18.32 5.92
N PRO A 305 20.13 17.66 6.73
CA PRO A 305 19.15 18.36 7.56
C PRO A 305 19.81 19.10 8.74
N TYR A 306 21.10 18.85 9.01
CA TYR A 306 21.86 19.58 10.02
C TYR A 306 22.54 20.84 9.48
N LYS A 307 22.63 20.99 8.15
CA LYS A 307 23.17 22.20 7.51
C LYS A 307 22.09 23.21 7.16
N ILE A 308 20.87 22.75 6.89
CA ILE A 308 19.76 23.63 6.50
C ILE A 308 18.42 23.00 6.87
N ALA A 309 17.51 23.81 7.41
CA ALA A 309 16.12 23.39 7.65
C ALA A 309 15.30 23.50 6.36
N TYR A 310 14.26 22.68 6.24
CA TYR A 310 13.37 22.67 5.07
C TYR A 310 12.86 24.07 4.66
N GLU A 311 12.33 24.86 5.59
CA GLU A 311 11.76 26.16 5.26
C GLU A 311 12.82 27.15 4.72
N GLU A 312 14.05 27.05 5.22
CA GLU A 312 15.16 27.86 4.74
C GLU A 312 15.67 27.37 3.38
N PHE A 313 15.72 26.06 3.16
CA PHE A 313 16.08 25.46 1.89
C PHE A 313 15.17 25.95 0.77
N ILE A 314 13.85 25.86 0.95
CA ILE A 314 12.87 26.33 -0.04
C ILE A 314 13.04 27.82 -0.31
N LYS A 315 13.16 28.66 0.73
CA LYS A 315 13.33 30.11 0.56
C LYS A 315 14.56 30.46 -0.27
N ARG A 316 15.70 29.82 -0.02
CA ARG A 316 16.96 30.07 -0.74
C ARG A 316 16.90 29.55 -2.17
N GLN A 317 16.32 28.37 -2.37
CA GLN A 317 16.08 27.79 -3.69
C GLN A 317 15.19 28.69 -4.55
N GLU A 318 14.10 29.21 -4.00
CA GLU A 318 13.19 30.16 -4.66
C GLU A 318 13.86 31.50 -4.97
N ALA A 319 14.83 31.92 -4.14
CA ALA A 319 15.67 33.09 -4.41
C ALA A 319 16.74 32.84 -5.50
N GLY A 320 16.85 31.61 -6.02
CA GLY A 320 17.82 31.23 -7.05
C GLY A 320 19.23 30.99 -6.52
N GLU A 321 19.40 30.75 -5.22
CA GLU A 321 20.69 30.38 -4.63
C GLU A 321 21.14 28.99 -5.11
N ASP A 322 22.47 28.79 -5.21
CA ASP A 322 23.03 27.47 -5.49
C ASP A 322 22.92 26.58 -4.24
N MET A 323 22.04 25.58 -4.31
CA MET A 323 21.76 24.67 -3.20
C MET A 323 22.74 23.49 -3.12
N THR A 324 23.66 23.35 -4.09
CA THR A 324 24.67 22.28 -4.14
C THR A 324 25.41 22.05 -2.81
N PRO A 325 25.80 23.08 -2.02
CA PRO A 325 26.53 22.89 -0.76
C PRO A 325 25.77 22.13 0.33
N TYR A 326 24.45 22.02 0.22
CA TYR A 326 23.61 21.35 1.21
C TYR A 326 23.37 19.87 0.90
N TYR A 327 23.71 19.41 -0.29
CA TYR A 327 23.51 18.01 -0.68
C TYR A 327 24.62 17.10 -0.12
N GLU A 328 24.21 15.92 0.34
CA GLU A 328 25.07 14.82 0.77
C GLU A 328 25.32 13.87 -0.40
N ASN A 329 26.42 13.08 -0.31
CA ASN A 329 26.68 11.96 -1.20
C ASN A 329 26.65 12.33 -2.70
N GLN A 330 27.04 13.56 -3.03
CA GLN A 330 27.15 13.97 -4.43
C GLN A 330 28.21 13.09 -5.12
N PRO A 331 27.90 12.49 -6.27
CA PRO A 331 28.90 11.76 -7.01
C PRO A 331 29.94 12.75 -7.57
N GLU A 332 31.22 12.39 -7.52
CA GLU A 332 32.34 13.21 -8.06
C GLU A 332 32.15 13.55 -9.54
N THR A 333 31.42 12.70 -10.26
CA THR A 333 30.86 12.95 -11.59
C THR A 333 29.36 13.04 -11.49
N LYS A 334 28.75 14.16 -11.92
CA LYS A 334 27.29 14.25 -12.09
C LYS A 334 26.81 12.97 -12.81
N PRO A 335 25.78 12.27 -12.31
CA PRO A 335 25.14 11.26 -13.12
C PRO A 335 24.73 11.98 -14.41
N GLU A 336 24.99 11.39 -15.57
CA GLU A 336 24.36 11.84 -16.81
C GLU A 336 22.85 11.65 -16.64
N MET A 337 22.21 12.60 -15.97
CA MET A 337 20.82 12.90 -16.17
C MET A 337 20.77 13.29 -17.63
N SER A 338 20.23 12.42 -18.49
CA SER A 338 19.87 12.81 -19.85
C SER A 338 18.71 13.81 -19.74
N SER A 339 19.03 15.02 -19.32
CA SER A 339 18.14 16.16 -19.27
C SER A 339 17.93 16.60 -20.71
N GLN A 340 17.04 15.93 -21.43
CA GLN A 340 16.32 16.67 -22.46
C GLN A 340 15.31 17.57 -21.76
N ALA A 341 15.50 18.87 -22.02
CA ALA A 341 14.67 20.01 -21.64
C ALA A 341 14.91 20.63 -20.25
N ARG A 342 16.12 21.16 -20.03
CA ARG A 342 16.23 22.55 -19.57
C ARG A 342 16.52 23.43 -20.79
N GLY A 343 15.58 24.31 -21.13
CA GLY A 343 15.79 25.39 -22.08
C GLY A 343 14.80 25.42 -23.23
N ARG A 344 13.73 26.20 -23.06
CA ARG A 344 13.41 27.36 -23.92
C ARG A 344 12.25 28.12 -23.30
N CYS A 345 12.58 29.19 -22.56
CA CYS A 345 11.77 30.39 -22.63
C CYS A 345 11.80 30.85 -24.09
N LEU A 346 10.64 30.98 -24.72
CA LEU A 346 10.50 31.81 -25.92
C LEU A 346 9.72 33.04 -25.49
N ALA A 347 10.45 34.07 -25.08
CA ALA A 347 9.96 35.43 -25.06
C ALA A 347 10.30 36.07 -26.41
N ASP A 348 9.26 36.62 -27.03
CA ASP A 348 9.27 37.79 -27.90
C ASP A 348 9.82 37.73 -29.35
N GLN A 349 8.82 37.72 -30.25
CA GLN A 349 8.65 38.55 -31.47
C GLN A 349 9.12 38.04 -32.85
N PRO A 350 8.55 38.56 -33.98
CA PRO A 350 7.16 38.92 -34.28
C PRO A 350 6.70 38.45 -35.69
N HIS A 351 5.42 38.72 -36.03
CA HIS A 351 4.74 38.53 -37.33
C HIS A 351 5.56 38.84 -38.60
N SER A 352 5.36 38.07 -39.67
CA SER A 352 4.92 38.58 -40.99
C SER A 352 4.77 37.48 -42.06
N ALA A 353 3.74 37.70 -42.90
CA ALA A 353 3.36 37.06 -44.17
C ALA A 353 2.78 35.64 -44.14
#